data_AF-A0A3P1Y8Y6-F1
#
_entry.id   AF-A0A3P1Y8Y6-F1
#
_cell.length_a   1.000
_cell.length_b   1.000
_cell.length_c   1.000
_cell.angle_alpha   90.00
_cell.angle_beta   90.00
_cell.angle_gamma   90.00
#
_symmetry.space_group_name_H-M   'P 1'
#
loop_
_entity.id
_entity.type
_entity.pdbx_description
1 polymer ?
#
loop_
_entity_poly.entity_id
_entity_poly.type
_entity_poly.pdbx_seq_one_letter_code
_entity_poly.pdbx_strand_id
1 'polypeptide(L)'
;MFNLFALLYDPTGSVDNDSLMDDLKQRFPWIKEYRVFTETLEFPAITRVILEKDGWRVRFNIRAQEDMTLSLSRLQKILKKKTALPENFLSYNKELAIGFGDDPDRRFTDEIINIGEFVRENYPGVVIYDQYNEDVW
;
A
#
# COMPACT_ATOMS: atom_id res chain seq x y z
N MET A 1 4.51 14.82 1.91
CA MET A 1 4.51 13.47 1.32
C MET A 1 4.11 12.50 2.41
N PHE A 2 3.08 11.69 2.18
CA PHE A 2 2.50 10.76 3.15
C PHE A 2 2.67 9.32 2.63
N ASN A 3 2.87 8.34 3.51
CA ASN A 3 3.04 6.94 3.11
C ASN A 3 2.19 6.03 4.00
N LEU A 4 1.53 5.06 3.36
CA LEU A 4 0.92 3.91 4.03
C LEU A 4 1.68 2.65 3.66
N PHE A 5 1.74 1.70 4.58
CA PHE A 5 2.35 0.40 4.35
C PHE A 5 1.33 -0.70 4.60
N ALA A 6 0.94 -1.41 3.55
CA ALA A 6 0.09 -2.58 3.66
C ALA A 6 0.95 -3.84 3.79
N LEU A 7 0.84 -4.51 4.92
CA LEU A 7 1.54 -5.77 5.18
C LEU A 7 0.60 -6.92 4.86
N LEU A 8 1.09 -7.87 4.06
CA LEU A 8 0.29 -8.92 3.45
C LEU A 8 0.88 -10.31 3.72
N TYR A 9 0.00 -11.28 3.90
CA TYR A 9 0.32 -12.70 3.81
C TYR A 9 -0.03 -13.19 2.40
N ASP A 10 0.99 -13.36 1.56
CA ASP A 10 0.87 -13.85 0.18
C ASP A 10 1.91 -14.94 -0.10
N PRO A 11 1.71 -16.16 0.43
CA PRO A 11 2.65 -17.27 0.27
C PRO A 11 2.72 -17.77 -1.18
N THR A 12 1.71 -17.47 -2.00
CA THR A 12 1.60 -17.89 -3.41
C THR A 12 2.27 -16.91 -4.38
N GLY A 13 2.62 -15.71 -3.92
CA GLY A 13 3.16 -14.66 -4.77
C GLY A 13 2.13 -14.09 -5.76
N SER A 14 0.84 -14.16 -5.44
CA SER A 14 -0.23 -13.74 -6.35
C SER A 14 -0.39 -12.22 -6.44
N VAL A 15 0.14 -11.47 -5.48
CA VAL A 15 0.10 -10.00 -5.47
C VAL A 15 1.36 -9.46 -6.16
N ASP A 16 1.20 -9.01 -7.39
CA ASP A 16 2.23 -8.43 -8.25
C ASP A 16 1.72 -7.15 -8.93
N ASN A 17 2.55 -6.53 -9.78
CA ASN A 17 2.18 -5.27 -10.42
C ASN A 17 0.98 -5.41 -11.37
N ASP A 18 0.85 -6.56 -12.05
CA ASP A 18 -0.22 -6.79 -13.02
C ASP A 18 -1.56 -6.98 -12.29
N SER A 19 -1.59 -7.86 -11.28
CA SER A 19 -2.77 -8.05 -10.42
C SER A 19 -3.17 -6.78 -9.69
N LEU A 20 -2.23 -5.99 -9.16
CA LEU A 20 -2.53 -4.70 -8.53
C LEU A 20 -3.14 -3.71 -9.53
N MET A 21 -2.63 -3.65 -10.76
CA MET A 21 -3.23 -2.80 -11.79
C MET A 21 -4.65 -3.22 -12.14
N ASP A 22 -4.91 -4.52 -12.20
CA ASP A 22 -6.25 -5.05 -12.47
C ASP A 22 -7.20 -4.79 -11.29
N ASP A 23 -6.74 -4.98 -10.06
CA ASP A 23 -7.48 -4.66 -8.84
C ASP A 23 -7.89 -3.18 -8.84
N LEU A 24 -6.95 -2.27 -9.08
CA LEU A 24 -7.20 -0.83 -9.16
C LEU A 24 -8.27 -0.50 -10.21
N LYS A 25 -8.20 -1.12 -11.39
CA LYS A 25 -9.16 -0.92 -12.49
C LYS A 25 -10.55 -1.47 -12.21
N GLN A 26 -10.66 -2.56 -11.44
CA GLN A 26 -11.93 -3.24 -11.22
C GLN A 26 -12.69 -2.73 -10.00
N ARG A 27 -11.96 -2.38 -8.93
CA ARG A 27 -12.53 -2.18 -7.59
C ARG A 27 -12.54 -0.71 -7.15
N PHE A 28 -11.73 0.15 -7.77
CA PHE A 28 -11.68 1.55 -7.39
C PHE A 28 -12.80 2.35 -8.10
N PRO A 29 -13.79 2.90 -7.36
CA PRO A 29 -15.05 3.39 -7.95
C PRO A 29 -14.87 4.50 -9.00
N TRP A 30 -13.84 5.32 -8.81
CA TRP A 30 -13.56 6.52 -9.60
C TRP A 30 -12.39 6.32 -10.57
N ILE A 31 -11.93 5.09 -10.79
CA ILE A 31 -10.69 4.82 -11.53
C ILE A 31 -10.67 5.43 -12.93
N LYS A 32 -11.84 5.70 -13.53
CA LYS A 32 -11.98 6.35 -14.84
C LYS A 32 -11.45 7.79 -14.85
N GLU A 33 -11.38 8.45 -13.69
CA GLU A 33 -10.77 9.77 -13.52
C GLU A 33 -9.26 9.71 -13.39
N TYR A 34 -8.70 8.51 -13.23
CA TYR A 34 -7.28 8.29 -13.01
C TYR A 34 -6.65 7.61 -14.21
N ARG A 35 -5.37 7.91 -14.38
CA ARG A 35 -4.50 7.11 -15.23
C ARG A 35 -3.75 6.09 -14.37
N VAL A 36 -3.86 4.81 -14.72
CA VAL A 36 -3.11 3.72 -14.09
C VAL A 36 -2.04 3.21 -15.06
N PHE A 37 -0.79 3.19 -14.65
CA PHE A 37 0.33 2.71 -15.48
C PHE A 37 1.51 2.25 -14.61
N THR A 38 2.47 1.56 -15.20
CA THR A 38 3.73 1.22 -14.53
C THR A 38 4.81 2.25 -14.84
N GLU A 39 5.71 2.47 -13.88
CA GLU A 39 6.92 3.25 -14.05
C GLU A 39 8.10 2.42 -13.57
N THR A 40 9.12 2.26 -14.43
CA THR A 40 10.37 1.58 -14.08
C THR A 40 11.42 2.62 -13.72
N LEU A 41 11.97 2.49 -12.52
CA LEU A 41 13.15 3.24 -12.10
C LEU A 41 14.40 2.44 -12.49
N GLU A 42 15.45 3.13 -12.95
CA GLU A 42 16.69 2.47 -13.35
C GLU A 42 17.60 2.18 -12.15
N PHE A 43 17.55 3.01 -11.10
CA PHE A 43 18.37 2.88 -9.90
C PHE A 43 17.60 3.27 -8.61
N PRO A 44 17.25 2.30 -7.73
CA PRO A 44 17.33 0.86 -7.95
C PRO A 44 16.37 0.43 -9.10
N ALA A 45 16.70 -0.68 -9.77
CA ALA A 45 15.87 -1.25 -10.82
C ALA A 45 14.57 -1.81 -10.23
N ILE A 46 13.51 -1.00 -10.20
CA ILE A 46 12.20 -1.40 -9.67
C ILE A 46 11.09 -0.92 -10.59
N THR A 47 10.06 -1.75 -10.75
CA THR A 47 8.82 -1.35 -11.43
C THR A 47 7.75 -1.10 -10.39
N ARG A 48 7.14 0.08 -10.43
CA ARG A 48 6.06 0.49 -9.54
C ARG A 48 4.78 0.76 -10.31
N VAL A 49 3.64 0.54 -9.68
CA VAL A 49 2.34 0.96 -10.22
C VAL A 49 2.08 2.41 -9.82
N ILE A 50 1.61 3.21 -10.77
CA ILE A 50 1.28 4.62 -10.60
C ILE A 50 -0.20 4.81 -10.86
N LEU A 51 -0.85 5.51 -9.93
CA LEU A 51 -2.19 6.07 -10.07
C LEU A 51 -2.05 7.59 -10.12
N GLU A 52 -2.47 8.23 -11.22
CA GLU A 52 -2.30 9.68 -11.44
C GLU A 52 -3.65 10.35 -11.73
N LYS A 53 -3.92 11.48 -11.07
CA LYS A 53 -5.05 12.40 -11.34
C LYS A 53 -4.58 13.84 -11.21
N ASP A 54 -4.80 14.65 -12.24
CA ASP A 54 -4.45 16.07 -12.27
C ASP A 54 -3.01 16.41 -11.82
N GLY A 55 -2.05 15.54 -12.16
CA GLY A 55 -0.64 15.67 -11.77
C GLY A 55 -0.31 15.20 -10.35
N TRP A 56 -1.30 14.90 -9.52
CA TRP A 56 -1.11 14.20 -8.25
C TRP A 56 -0.91 12.71 -8.51
N ARG A 57 0.12 12.12 -7.88
CA ARG A 57 0.55 10.73 -8.12
C ARG A 57 0.57 9.94 -6.83
N VAL A 58 -0.06 8.78 -6.85
CA VAL A 58 0.10 7.72 -5.86
C VAL A 58 0.99 6.63 -6.43
N ARG A 59 1.99 6.22 -5.66
CA ARG A 59 3.03 5.28 -6.06
C ARG A 59 2.89 4.02 -5.23
N PHE A 60 2.68 2.89 -5.87
CA PHE A 60 2.59 1.60 -5.24
C PHE A 60 3.84 0.78 -5.54
N ASN A 61 4.56 0.38 -4.49
CA ASN A 61 5.74 -0.44 -4.61
C ASN A 61 5.53 -1.75 -3.83
N ILE A 62 5.53 -2.87 -4.55
CA ILE A 62 5.42 -4.21 -3.96
C ILE A 62 6.82 -4.70 -3.64
N ARG A 63 7.04 -5.04 -2.37
CA ARG A 63 8.30 -5.56 -1.86
C ARG A 63 8.10 -6.99 -1.35
N ALA A 64 8.95 -7.89 -1.82
CA ALA A 64 9.06 -9.23 -1.28
C ALA A 64 9.65 -9.19 0.15
N GLN A 65 9.58 -10.32 0.85
CA GLN A 65 9.95 -10.41 2.27
C GLN A 65 11.35 -9.88 2.57
N GLU A 66 12.31 -10.20 1.72
CA GLU A 66 13.71 -9.79 1.78
C GLU A 66 13.91 -8.28 1.60
N ASP A 67 12.98 -7.61 0.91
CA ASP A 67 13.03 -6.18 0.58
C ASP A 67 12.07 -5.33 1.42
N MET A 68 11.34 -5.95 2.36
CA MET A 68 10.44 -5.24 3.26
C MET A 68 11.22 -4.22 4.09
N THR A 69 10.70 -3.00 4.16
CA THR A 69 11.33 -1.94 4.97
C THR A 69 10.91 -2.00 6.43
N LEU A 70 9.76 -2.60 6.71
CA LEU A 70 9.22 -2.72 8.05
C LEU A 70 9.55 -4.07 8.69
N SER A 71 10.10 -4.01 9.89
CA SER A 71 10.33 -5.21 10.71
C SER A 71 9.02 -5.63 11.40
N LEU A 72 8.47 -6.77 10.99
CA LEU A 72 7.25 -7.34 11.56
C LEU A 72 7.36 -7.56 13.08
N SER A 73 8.50 -8.07 13.57
CA SER A 73 8.69 -8.29 15.01
C SER A 73 8.73 -6.98 15.80
N ARG A 74 9.29 -5.90 15.23
CA ARG A 74 9.27 -4.57 15.83
C ARG A 74 7.87 -3.98 15.81
N LEU A 75 7.19 -4.03 14.67
CA LEU A 75 5.81 -3.54 14.53
C LEU A 75 4.86 -4.27 15.47
N GLN A 76 4.96 -5.59 15.59
CA GLN A 76 4.14 -6.35 16.52
C GLN A 76 4.25 -5.82 17.96
N LYS A 77 5.45 -5.44 18.41
CA LYS A 77 5.66 -4.86 19.75
C LYS A 77 5.04 -3.47 19.92
N ILE A 78 5.05 -2.66 18.87
CA ILE A 78 4.45 -1.31 18.86
C ILE A 78 2.92 -1.43 18.86
N LEU A 79 2.40 -2.29 17.97
CA LEU A 79 0.99 -2.36 17.63
C LEU A 79 0.17 -3.22 18.60
N LYS A 80 0.73 -4.28 19.20
CA LYS A 80 0.00 -5.10 20.21
C LYS A 80 -0.49 -4.31 21.42
N LYS A 81 0.07 -3.11 21.65
CA LYS A 81 -0.38 -2.21 22.72
C LYS A 81 -1.63 -1.41 22.35
N LYS A 82 -1.94 -1.30 21.06
CA LYS A 82 -2.98 -0.43 20.49
C LYS A 82 -4.11 -1.22 19.83
N THR A 83 -3.81 -2.35 19.20
CA THR A 83 -4.79 -3.13 18.42
C THR A 83 -4.50 -4.63 18.45
N ALA A 84 -5.53 -5.43 18.16
CA ALA A 84 -5.38 -6.86 17.91
C ALA A 84 -4.82 -7.07 16.50
N LEU A 85 -3.74 -7.84 16.40
CA LEU A 85 -3.15 -8.23 15.11
C LEU A 85 -3.59 -9.65 14.74
N PRO A 86 -3.64 -9.98 13.44
CA PRO A 86 -3.82 -11.35 12.98
C PRO A 86 -2.81 -12.30 13.63
N GLU A 87 -3.23 -13.52 13.99
CA GLU A 87 -2.39 -14.49 14.69
C GLU A 87 -1.12 -14.85 13.88
N ASN A 88 -1.27 -14.91 12.57
CA ASN A 88 -0.21 -15.18 11.61
C ASN A 88 0.59 -13.93 11.18
N PHE A 89 0.47 -12.79 11.86
CA PHE A 89 1.12 -11.53 11.44
C PHE A 89 2.63 -11.66 11.19
N LEU A 90 3.34 -12.45 11.99
CA LEU A 90 4.79 -12.65 11.81
C LEU A 90 5.14 -13.52 10.59
N SER A 91 4.16 -14.16 9.97
CA SER A 91 4.31 -14.94 8.74
C SER A 91 4.10 -14.09 7.48
N TYR A 92 3.76 -12.80 7.61
CA TYR A 92 3.55 -11.91 6.48
C TYR A 92 4.86 -11.79 5.70
N ASN A 93 4.76 -11.80 4.38
CA ASN A 93 5.92 -11.96 3.50
C ASN A 93 5.92 -10.96 2.34
N LYS A 94 5.05 -9.95 2.41
CA LYS A 94 4.92 -8.93 1.38
C LYS A 94 4.53 -7.58 1.98
N GLU A 95 5.14 -6.53 1.44
CA GLU A 95 4.85 -5.14 1.81
C GLU A 95 4.45 -4.37 0.56
N LEU A 96 3.25 -3.79 0.58
CA LEU A 96 2.80 -2.82 -0.40
C LEU A 96 3.02 -1.42 0.19
N ALA A 97 4.10 -0.75 -0.24
CA ALA A 97 4.40 0.62 0.14
C ALA A 97 3.66 1.60 -0.78
N ILE A 98 2.80 2.43 -0.20
CA ILE A 98 1.91 3.35 -0.91
C ILE A 98 2.33 4.77 -0.59
N GLY A 99 2.96 5.44 -1.55
CA GLY A 99 3.44 6.81 -1.42
C GLY A 99 2.50 7.80 -2.10
N PHE A 100 1.95 8.73 -1.33
CA PHE A 100 1.06 9.77 -1.80
C PHE A 100 1.85 11.03 -2.13
N GLY A 101 1.59 11.58 -3.32
CA GLY A 101 2.12 12.89 -3.73
C GLY A 101 1.73 14.00 -2.75
N ASP A 102 2.50 15.09 -2.77
CA ASP A 102 2.19 16.24 -1.94
C ASP A 102 0.81 16.82 -2.26
N ASP A 103 0.07 17.15 -1.21
CA ASP A 103 -1.26 17.73 -1.28
C ASP A 103 -1.41 18.83 -0.22
N PRO A 104 -0.72 19.97 -0.39
CA PRO A 104 -0.71 21.05 0.62
C PRO A 104 -2.10 21.65 0.83
N ASP A 105 -2.93 21.64 -0.21
CA ASP A 105 -4.29 22.18 -0.20
C ASP A 105 -5.34 21.14 0.22
N ARG A 106 -4.92 19.92 0.59
CA ARG A 106 -5.79 18.83 1.07
C ARG A 106 -6.88 18.41 0.09
N ARG A 107 -6.66 18.62 -1.21
CA ARG A 107 -7.60 18.35 -2.30
C ARG A 107 -7.86 16.87 -2.53
N PHE A 108 -6.94 16.00 -2.09
CA PHE A 108 -6.94 14.56 -2.32
C PHE A 108 -7.11 13.76 -1.01
N THR A 109 -7.64 14.38 0.04
CA THR A 109 -7.83 13.72 1.35
C THR A 109 -8.78 12.53 1.23
N ASP A 110 -9.89 12.71 0.52
CA ASP A 110 -10.89 11.65 0.31
C ASP A 110 -10.30 10.51 -0.51
N GLU A 111 -9.48 10.82 -1.52
CA GLU A 111 -8.74 9.86 -2.32
C GLU A 111 -7.79 9.00 -1.48
N ILE A 112 -7.07 9.59 -0.52
CA ILE A 112 -6.19 8.85 0.40
C ILE A 112 -7.01 7.84 1.22
N ILE A 113 -8.16 8.26 1.74
CA ILE A 113 -9.06 7.38 2.52
C ILE A 113 -9.56 6.23 1.65
N ASN A 114 -10.06 6.55 0.45
CA ASN A 114 -10.57 5.56 -0.50
C ASN A 114 -9.49 4.55 -0.91
N ILE A 115 -8.23 4.97 -1.02
CA ILE A 115 -7.11 4.05 -1.32
C ILE A 115 -6.84 3.11 -0.14
N GLY A 116 -6.90 3.60 1.10
CA GLY A 116 -6.82 2.75 2.28
C GLY A 116 -7.94 1.72 2.35
N GLU A 117 -9.18 2.13 2.04
CA GLU A 117 -10.35 1.24 1.97
C GLU A 117 -10.21 0.19 0.87
N PHE A 118 -9.82 0.60 -0.34
CA PHE A 118 -9.53 -0.30 -1.46
C PHE A 118 -8.55 -1.41 -1.08
N VAL A 119 -7.45 -1.06 -0.39
CA VAL A 119 -6.45 -2.04 0.06
C VAL A 119 -7.06 -3.00 1.07
N ARG A 120 -7.83 -2.49 2.04
CA ARG A 120 -8.49 -3.31 3.06
C ARG A 120 -9.50 -4.28 2.46
N GLU A 121 -10.25 -3.84 1.46
CA GLU A 121 -11.28 -4.65 0.80
C GLU A 121 -10.71 -5.72 -0.13
N ASN A 122 -9.63 -5.42 -0.85
CA ASN A 122 -9.06 -6.35 -1.82
C ASN A 122 -8.07 -7.36 -1.24
N TYR A 123 -7.46 -7.06 -0.10
CA TYR A 123 -6.45 -7.93 0.50
C TYR A 123 -6.87 -8.41 1.89
N PRO A 124 -7.53 -9.57 2.00
CA PRO A 124 -8.00 -10.11 3.27
C PRO A 124 -6.89 -10.25 4.31
N GLY A 125 -7.13 -9.73 5.52
CA GLY A 125 -6.18 -9.78 6.62
C GLY A 125 -5.02 -8.79 6.50
N VAL A 126 -5.00 -7.90 5.51
CA VAL A 126 -3.98 -6.84 5.41
C VAL A 126 -3.92 -6.02 6.71
N VAL A 127 -2.70 -5.68 7.12
CA VAL A 127 -2.47 -4.70 8.18
C VAL A 127 -1.92 -3.44 7.53
N ILE A 128 -2.70 -2.36 7.54
CA ILE A 128 -2.30 -1.07 7.00
C ILE A 128 -1.66 -0.26 8.14
N TYR A 129 -0.37 0.01 8.02
CA TYR A 129 0.38 0.79 8.99
C TYR A 129 0.65 2.20 8.47
N ASP A 130 0.18 3.18 9.24
CA ASP A 130 0.52 4.58 9.07
C ASP A 130 1.74 4.91 9.93
N GLN A 131 2.89 5.07 9.28
CA GLN A 131 4.15 5.34 9.97
C GLN A 131 4.18 6.72 10.64
N TYR A 132 3.45 7.71 10.12
CA TYR A 132 3.50 9.08 10.65
C TYR A 132 2.71 9.21 11.96
N ASN A 133 1.57 8.54 12.04
CA ASN A 133 0.73 8.50 13.25
C ASN A 133 1.07 7.33 14.18
N GLU A 134 1.98 6.43 13.76
CA GLU A 134 2.27 5.16 14.40
C GLU A 134 0.99 4.36 14.71
N ASP A 135 0.07 4.33 13.75
CA ASP A 135 -1.28 3.78 13.92
C ASP A 135 -1.61 2.72 12.86
N VAL A 136 -2.66 1.95 13.12
CA VAL A 136 -3.18 0.92 12.21
C VAL A 136 -4.56 1.33 11.75
N TRP A 137 -4.76 1.22 10.44
CA TRP A 137 -6.04 1.47 9.79
C TRP A 137 -6.80 0.16 9.61
#